data_AF-A0A1V6RJM3-F1
#
_entry.id   AF-A0A1V6RJM3-F1
#
_cell.length_a   1.000
_cell.length_b   1.000
_cell.length_c   1.000
_cell.angle_alpha   90.00
_cell.angle_beta   90.00
_cell.angle_gamma   90.00
#
_symmetry.space_group_name_H-M   'P 1'
#
loop_
_entity.id
_entity.type
_entity.pdbx_description
1 polymer ?
#
loop_
_entity_poly.entity_id
_entity_poly.type
_entity_poly.pdbx_seq_one_letter_code
_entity_poly.pdbx_strand_id
1 'polypeptide(L)'
;MASALPIDDDGSSRVYNIVNRLFHRHYDINSADDQPLFYGEISMFTPNKPDVILHADTSTRAPIVAISKFLKSSGDYKIGIGNPDDINTVQWEDMTKELIHKPKYRLEMTNGRRSFLWKRTRTIGVGNSAPSQWTGWNYKLVDEHTEQVLAVFSGL
;
A
#
# COMPACT_ATOMS: atom_id res chain seq x y z
N MET A 1 4.99 -24.75 -10.40
CA MET A 1 5.62 -23.56 -11.01
C MET A 1 4.61 -22.42 -10.86
N ALA A 2 4.80 -21.56 -9.86
CA ALA A 2 3.95 -20.38 -9.68
C ALA A 2 4.53 -19.27 -10.56
N SER A 3 3.79 -18.87 -11.59
CA SER A 3 4.17 -17.75 -12.43
C SER A 3 4.05 -16.47 -11.61
N ALA A 4 5.18 -15.86 -11.26
CA ALA A 4 5.21 -14.48 -10.81
C ALA A 4 4.61 -13.62 -11.92
N LEU A 5 3.65 -12.77 -11.57
CA LEU A 5 3.07 -11.81 -12.50
C LEU A 5 4.20 -10.93 -13.05
N PRO A 6 4.27 -10.69 -14.37
CA PRO A 6 5.26 -9.79 -14.93
C PRO A 6 4.98 -8.39 -14.37
N ILE A 7 5.94 -7.85 -13.62
CA ILE A 7 6.00 -6.42 -13.38
C ILE A 7 6.49 -5.84 -14.70
N ASP A 8 5.56 -5.43 -15.56
CA ASP A 8 5.90 -4.70 -16.79
C ASP A 8 6.56 -3.38 -16.40
N ASP A 9 7.88 -3.32 -16.56
CA ASP A 9 8.69 -2.10 -16.55
C ASP A 9 8.59 -1.43 -17.92
N ASP A 10 7.37 -1.00 -18.27
CA ASP A 10 7.17 0.00 -19.31
C ASP A 10 6.86 1.29 -18.57
N GLY A 11 7.48 2.42 -18.94
CA GLY A 11 7.40 3.72 -18.25
C GLY A 11 5.99 4.34 -18.13
N SER A 12 4.95 3.54 -18.37
CA SER A 12 3.54 3.76 -18.08
C SER A 12 3.25 3.76 -16.57
N SER A 13 2.80 4.91 -16.06
CA SER A 13 2.17 4.98 -14.74
C SER A 13 0.81 4.26 -14.76
N ARG A 14 0.52 3.42 -13.76
CA ARG A 14 -0.80 2.79 -13.58
C ARG A 14 -1.63 3.55 -12.56
N VAL A 15 -2.93 3.69 -12.82
CA VAL A 15 -3.90 4.33 -11.91
C VAL A 15 -4.84 3.26 -11.36
N TYR A 16 -5.12 3.38 -10.05
CA TYR A 16 -6.02 2.49 -9.32
C TYR A 16 -7.08 3.30 -8.58
N ASN A 17 -8.32 2.84 -8.63
CA ASN A 17 -9.45 3.42 -7.91
C ASN A 17 -9.67 2.63 -6.62
N ILE A 18 -9.47 3.26 -5.46
CA ILE A 18 -9.71 2.65 -4.15
C ILE A 18 -11.05 3.13 -3.64
N VAL A 19 -12.04 2.24 -3.63
CA VAL A 19 -13.42 2.59 -3.23
C VAL A 19 -13.78 1.87 -1.95
N ASN A 20 -14.44 2.60 -1.05
CA ASN A 20 -15.07 1.99 0.11
C ASN A 20 -16.57 1.77 -0.21
N ARG A 21 -17.07 0.55 -0.05
CA ARG A 21 -18.52 0.29 -0.12
C ARG A 21 -19.18 0.92 1.09
N LEU A 22 -20.21 1.74 0.85
CA LEU A 22 -21.00 2.38 1.91
C LEU A 22 -21.35 1.34 3.01
N PHE A 23 -21.06 1.71 4.27
CA PHE A 23 -21.24 0.90 5.50
C PHE A 23 -20.24 -0.24 5.75
N HIS A 24 -19.30 -0.52 4.84
CA HIS A 24 -18.21 -1.47 5.07
C HIS A 24 -16.90 -0.74 5.42
N ARG A 25 -15.98 -1.45 6.09
CA ARG A 25 -14.62 -0.96 6.38
C ARG A 25 -13.61 -1.43 5.35
N HIS A 26 -14.05 -2.22 4.39
CA HIS A 26 -13.22 -2.91 3.40
C HIS A 26 -13.17 -2.10 2.12
N TYR A 27 -12.10 -2.29 1.36
CA TYR A 27 -11.84 -1.53 0.14
C TYR A 27 -11.88 -2.44 -1.07
N ASP A 28 -12.54 -2.00 -2.14
CA ASP A 28 -12.31 -2.57 -3.46
C ASP A 28 -11.24 -1.72 -4.16
N ILE A 29 -10.30 -2.39 -4.83
CA ILE A 29 -9.25 -1.75 -5.61
C ILE A 29 -9.46 -2.16 -7.06
N ASN A 30 -9.81 -1.17 -7.87
CA ASN A 30 -10.12 -1.35 -9.29
C ASN A 30 -9.03 -0.73 -10.16
N SER A 31 -8.93 -1.16 -11.40
CA SER A 31 -8.16 -0.48 -12.45
C SER A 31 -8.75 0.91 -12.76
N ALA A 32 -8.05 1.69 -13.58
CA ALA A 32 -8.56 2.95 -14.12
C ALA A 32 -9.92 2.80 -14.82
N ASP A 33 -10.13 1.68 -15.55
CA ASP A 33 -11.38 1.34 -16.24
C ASP A 33 -12.43 0.65 -15.34
N ASP A 34 -12.33 0.83 -14.01
CA ASP A 34 -13.21 0.25 -12.99
C ASP A 34 -13.33 -1.28 -13.01
N GLN A 35 -12.36 -1.99 -13.60
CA GLN A 35 -12.28 -3.45 -13.48
C GLN A 35 -11.76 -3.83 -12.10
N PRO A 36 -12.43 -4.73 -11.37
CA PRO A 36 -11.98 -5.11 -10.06
C PRO A 36 -10.67 -5.91 -10.12
N LEU A 37 -9.72 -5.57 -9.24
CA LEU A 37 -8.40 -6.22 -9.19
C LEU A 37 -8.12 -6.85 -7.83
N PHE A 38 -8.40 -6.13 -6.75
CA PHE A 38 -8.10 -6.61 -5.40
C PHE A 38 -9.21 -6.25 -4.41
N TYR A 39 -9.27 -7.01 -3.34
CA TYR A 39 -10.10 -6.73 -2.18
C TYR A 39 -9.22 -6.53 -0.94
N GLY A 40 -9.35 -5.36 -0.32
CA GLY A 40 -8.70 -5.01 0.95
C GLY A 40 -9.62 -5.29 2.13
N GLU A 41 -9.39 -6.41 2.80
CA GLU A 41 -10.03 -6.70 4.08
C GLU A 41 -9.33 -5.91 5.21
N ILE A 42 -10.13 -5.34 6.10
CA ILE A 42 -9.66 -4.56 7.25
C ILE A 42 -10.13 -5.26 8.51
N SER A 43 -9.20 -5.67 9.35
CA SER A 43 -9.49 -6.29 10.64
C SER A 43 -9.03 -5.37 11.74
N MET A 44 -9.96 -4.83 12.52
CA MET A 44 -9.61 -4.01 13.69
C MET A 44 -9.90 -4.80 14.96
N PHE A 45 -8.99 -4.70 15.93
CA PHE A 45 -9.18 -5.25 17.28
C PHE A 45 -9.29 -6.78 17.37
N THR A 46 -8.79 -7.50 16.37
CA THR A 46 -8.72 -8.97 16.34
C THR A 46 -7.31 -9.43 16.74
N PRO A 47 -7.13 -10.02 17.95
CA PRO A 47 -5.84 -10.57 18.33
C PRO A 47 -5.34 -11.59 17.31
N ASN A 48 -4.05 -11.56 17.00
CA ASN A 48 -3.35 -12.49 16.09
C ASN A 48 -3.76 -12.45 14.60
N LYS A 49 -4.71 -11.60 14.21
CA LYS A 49 -5.04 -11.37 12.80
C LYS A 49 -4.29 -10.14 12.26
N PRO A 50 -3.81 -10.14 11.01
CA PRO A 50 -3.30 -8.93 10.37
C PRO A 50 -4.38 -7.85 10.31
N ASP A 51 -3.98 -6.59 10.45
CA ASP A 51 -4.92 -5.45 10.45
C ASP A 51 -5.44 -5.14 9.04
N VAL A 52 -4.64 -5.43 8.02
CA VAL A 52 -5.00 -5.32 6.60
C VAL A 52 -4.62 -6.62 5.89
N ILE A 53 -5.53 -7.14 5.05
CA ILE A 53 -5.30 -8.32 4.21
C ILE A 53 -5.72 -7.96 2.78
N LEU A 54 -4.85 -8.21 1.82
CA LEU A 54 -5.10 -7.95 0.41
C LEU A 54 -5.31 -9.27 -0.33
N HIS A 55 -6.45 -9.39 -1.00
CA HIS A 55 -6.83 -10.55 -1.79
C HIS A 55 -6.69 -10.27 -3.29
N ALA A 56 -6.28 -11.26 -4.08
CA ALA A 56 -6.06 -11.18 -5.53
C ALA A 56 -7.32 -11.02 -6.39
N ASP A 57 -8.49 -10.86 -5.77
CA ASP A 57 -9.78 -10.71 -6.43
C ASP A 57 -10.73 -9.99 -5.45
N THR A 58 -11.97 -9.79 -5.84
CA THR A 58 -13.10 -9.13 -5.18
C THR A 58 -13.64 -9.80 -3.91
N SER A 59 -12.98 -10.85 -3.39
CA SER A 59 -13.54 -11.69 -2.32
C SER A 59 -12.50 -12.08 -1.28
N THR A 60 -12.96 -12.20 -0.03
CA THR A 60 -12.19 -12.75 1.10
C THR A 60 -11.77 -14.22 0.91
N ARG A 61 -12.38 -14.92 -0.06
CA ARG A 61 -12.02 -16.30 -0.41
C ARG A 61 -10.90 -16.38 -1.44
N ALA A 62 -10.57 -15.26 -2.08
CA ALA A 62 -9.50 -15.23 -3.07
C ALA A 62 -8.12 -15.30 -2.39
N PRO A 63 -7.08 -15.77 -3.10
CA PRO A 63 -5.74 -15.90 -2.56
C PRO A 63 -5.24 -14.59 -1.96
N ILE A 64 -4.61 -14.69 -0.78
CA ILE A 64 -3.99 -13.54 -0.14
C ILE A 64 -2.65 -13.26 -0.83
N VAL A 65 -2.44 -12.00 -1.20
CA VAL A 65 -1.22 -11.53 -1.88
C VAL A 65 -0.38 -10.58 -1.04
N ALA A 66 -0.97 -9.98 -0.01
CA ALA A 66 -0.24 -9.20 0.97
C ALA A 66 -1.01 -9.08 2.28
N ILE A 67 -0.29 -8.83 3.36
CA ILE A 67 -0.83 -8.55 4.69
C ILE A 67 -0.07 -7.40 5.34
N SER A 68 -0.71 -6.69 6.27
CA SER A 68 -0.04 -5.71 7.12
C SER A 68 -0.54 -5.78 8.55
N LYS A 69 0.38 -5.52 9.49
CA LYS A 69 0.10 -5.46 10.92
C LYS A 69 0.67 -4.19 11.53
N PHE A 70 -0.15 -3.50 12.32
CA PHE A 70 0.19 -2.26 13.00
C PHE A 70 0.75 -2.59 14.38
N LEU A 71 2.00 -2.20 14.62
CA LEU A 71 2.67 -2.36 15.90
C LEU A 71 2.21 -1.22 16.83
N LYS A 72 1.14 -1.51 17.59
CA LYS A 72 0.35 -0.53 18.34
C LYS A 72 1.15 0.42 19.25
N SER A 73 2.30 -0.01 19.78
CA SER A 73 3.11 0.80 20.69
C SER A 73 4.15 1.70 20.00
N SER A 74 4.66 1.32 18.83
CA SER A 74 5.67 2.10 18.11
C SER A 74 5.08 2.95 16.99
N GLY A 75 3.89 2.57 16.50
CA GLY A 75 3.33 3.16 15.27
C GLY A 75 4.05 2.68 14.01
N ASP A 76 4.88 1.63 14.13
CA ASP A 76 5.49 0.95 12.99
C ASP A 76 4.53 -0.08 12.39
N TYR A 77 4.88 -0.52 11.20
CA TYR A 77 4.09 -1.44 10.40
C TYR A 77 5.00 -2.58 9.97
N LYS A 78 4.48 -3.80 10.01
CA LYS A 78 5.04 -4.93 9.27
C LYS A 78 4.18 -5.16 8.04
N ILE A 79 4.83 -5.36 6.91
CA ILE A 79 4.17 -5.66 5.64
C ILE A 79 4.70 -7.02 5.19
N GLY A 80 3.81 -7.97 4.95
CA GLY A 80 4.14 -9.26 4.33
C GLY A 80 3.62 -9.26 2.90
N ILE A 81 4.50 -9.45 1.93
CA ILE A 81 4.15 -9.60 0.51
C ILE A 81 4.24 -11.08 0.17
N GLY A 82 3.17 -11.65 -0.39
CA GLY A 82 3.04 -13.09 -0.66
C GLY A 82 1.93 -13.74 0.15
N ASN A 83 1.82 -15.07 0.03
CA ASN A 83 0.79 -15.85 0.69
C ASN A 83 1.19 -16.17 2.15
N PRO A 84 0.46 -15.67 3.17
CA PRO A 84 0.77 -15.92 4.58
C PRO A 84 0.59 -17.38 5.01
N ASP A 85 -0.15 -18.20 4.25
CA ASP A 85 -0.29 -19.63 4.54
C ASP A 85 1.02 -20.40 4.29
N ASP A 86 1.91 -19.84 3.46
CA ASP A 86 3.27 -20.34 3.26
C ASP A 86 4.30 -19.27 3.71
N ILE A 87 4.54 -19.25 5.03
CA ILE A 87 5.42 -18.29 5.71
C ILE A 87 6.81 -18.15 5.07
N ASN A 88 7.32 -19.21 4.43
CA ASN A 88 8.66 -19.21 3.83
C ASN A 88 8.70 -18.43 2.50
N THR A 89 7.53 -18.17 1.91
CA THR A 89 7.40 -17.42 0.65
C THR A 89 7.07 -15.95 0.88
N VAL A 90 6.76 -15.56 2.11
CA VAL A 90 6.41 -14.18 2.46
C VAL A 90 7.67 -13.34 2.58
N GLN A 91 7.75 -12.29 1.77
CA GLN A 91 8.73 -11.23 1.92
C GLN A 91 8.23 -10.25 2.99
N TRP A 92 8.96 -10.18 4.11
CA TRP A 92 8.63 -9.31 5.22
C TRP A 92 9.41 -8.01 5.14
N GLU A 93 8.68 -6.91 5.09
CA GLU A 93 9.24 -5.56 5.09
C GLU A 93 8.79 -4.79 6.34
N ASP A 94 9.73 -4.06 6.91
CA ASP A 94 9.48 -3.17 8.04
C ASP A 94 9.26 -1.75 7.52
N MET A 95 8.20 -1.11 7.99
CA MET A 95 7.91 0.30 7.74
C MET A 95 7.87 1.04 9.06
N THR A 96 8.85 1.92 9.26
CA THR A 96 9.05 2.66 10.50
C THR A 96 8.42 4.04 10.41
N LYS A 97 7.78 4.48 11.50
CA LYS A 97 7.25 5.84 11.58
C LYS A 97 8.32 6.82 12.07
N GLU A 98 8.63 7.83 11.27
CA GLU A 98 9.54 8.91 11.65
C GLU A 98 8.75 10.19 11.93
N LEU A 99 9.00 10.79 13.10
CA LEU A 99 8.25 11.95 13.61
C LEU A 99 9.00 13.28 13.50
N ILE A 100 10.28 13.27 13.15
CA ILE A 100 11.10 14.49 13.15
C ILE A 100 10.68 15.38 11.95
N HIS A 101 10.32 16.62 12.25
CA HIS A 101 9.73 17.65 11.37
C HIS A 101 8.30 17.38 10.86
N LYS A 102 8.07 16.27 10.16
CA LYS A 102 6.75 15.89 9.62
C LYS A 102 6.61 14.37 9.65
N PRO A 103 5.43 13.82 9.99
CA PRO A 103 5.19 12.39 9.92
C PRO A 103 5.50 11.85 8.52
N LYS A 104 6.42 10.91 8.47
CA LYS A 104 6.76 10.12 7.28
C LYS A 104 6.95 8.67 7.70
N TYR A 105 6.70 7.76 6.78
CA TYR A 105 6.93 6.34 6.99
C TYR A 105 8.04 5.90 6.06
N ARG A 106 9.10 5.33 6.64
CA ARG A 106 10.25 4.82 5.89
C ARG A 106 10.08 3.32 5.73
N LEU A 107 9.99 2.86 4.49
CA LEU A 107 10.00 1.46 4.12
C LEU A 107 11.41 1.09 3.68
N GLU A 108 12.01 0.12 4.35
CA GLU A 108 13.32 -0.40 3.97
C GLU A 108 13.14 -1.82 3.43
N MET A 109 13.58 -2.05 2.20
CA MET A 109 13.47 -3.38 1.60
C MET A 109 14.49 -4.33 2.25
N THR A 110 14.14 -5.61 2.42
CA THR A 110 14.90 -6.59 3.22
C THR A 110 16.35 -6.77 2.75
N ASN A 111 16.65 -6.43 1.49
CA ASN A 111 18.01 -6.50 0.94
C ASN A 111 18.85 -5.24 1.22
N GLY A 112 18.32 -4.24 1.92
CA GLY A 112 18.97 -2.96 2.24
C GLY A 112 19.32 -2.11 1.02
N ARG A 113 18.90 -2.52 -0.19
CA ARG A 113 19.34 -1.88 -1.44
C ARG A 113 18.55 -0.63 -1.76
N ARG A 114 17.32 -0.52 -1.22
CA ARG A 114 16.42 0.60 -1.49
C ARG A 114 15.58 0.89 -0.26
N SER A 115 15.45 2.17 0.04
CA SER A 115 14.52 2.70 1.01
C SER A 115 13.58 3.68 0.34
N PHE A 116 12.34 3.70 0.81
CA PHE A 116 11.28 4.53 0.27
C PHE A 116 10.64 5.34 1.38
N LEU A 117 10.24 6.57 1.06
CA LEU A 117 9.58 7.48 1.97
C LEU A 117 8.13 7.68 1.55
N TRP A 118 7.20 7.22 2.38
CA TRP A 118 5.79 7.58 2.29
C TRP A 118 5.54 8.83 3.12
N LYS A 119 5.32 9.97 2.44
CA LYS A 119 5.18 11.28 3.10
C LYS A 119 4.07 12.10 2.51
N ARG A 120 3.50 12.98 3.33
CA ARG A 120 2.42 13.89 2.91
C ARG A 120 2.90 14.80 1.77
N THR A 121 2.02 15.02 0.79
CA THR A 121 2.23 15.96 -0.32
C THR A 121 1.08 16.96 -0.41
N ARG A 122 1.35 18.16 -0.91
CA ARG A 122 0.34 19.20 -1.20
C ARG A 122 0.35 19.66 -2.65
N THR A 123 1.27 19.12 -3.45
CA THR A 123 1.61 19.66 -4.77
C THR A 123 1.61 18.59 -5.86
N ILE A 124 1.55 17.30 -5.50
CA ILE A 124 1.59 16.19 -6.45
C ILE A 124 0.32 15.37 -6.28
N GLY A 125 -0.44 15.20 -7.36
CA GLY A 125 -1.66 14.39 -7.44
C GLY A 125 -1.48 13.20 -8.39
N VAL A 126 -2.51 12.36 -8.50
CA VAL A 126 -2.52 11.21 -9.42
C VAL A 126 -2.90 11.66 -10.83
N GLY A 127 -2.08 11.31 -11.83
CA GLY A 127 -2.30 11.71 -13.23
C GLY A 127 -2.18 13.23 -13.46
N ASN A 128 -3.04 13.78 -14.32
CA ASN A 128 -3.11 15.24 -14.58
C ASN A 128 -3.91 16.02 -13.52
N SER A 129 -4.39 15.35 -12.47
CA SER A 129 -5.23 15.98 -11.45
C SER A 129 -4.37 16.72 -10.43
N ALA A 130 -4.59 18.04 -10.30
CA ALA A 130 -4.04 18.80 -9.18
C ALA A 130 -4.69 18.30 -7.88
N PRO A 131 -3.92 17.90 -6.86
CA PRO A 131 -4.49 17.43 -5.60
C PRO A 131 -5.31 18.56 -5.00
N SER A 132 -6.46 18.24 -4.41
CA SER A 132 -7.20 19.25 -3.66
C SER A 132 -6.30 19.69 -2.49
N GLN A 133 -5.95 20.97 -2.45
CA GLN A 133 -5.03 21.51 -1.44
C GLN A 133 -5.61 21.39 -0.01
N TRP A 134 -6.90 21.10 0.08
CA TRP A 134 -7.69 21.02 1.30
C TRP A 134 -7.75 19.61 1.90
N THR A 135 -7.44 18.54 1.16
CA THR A 135 -7.47 17.20 1.75
C THR A 135 -6.19 16.92 2.54
N GLY A 136 -6.38 16.56 3.81
CA GLY A 136 -5.30 16.15 4.72
C GLY A 136 -4.58 14.86 4.34
N TRP A 137 -5.01 14.21 3.27
CA TRP A 137 -4.86 12.77 3.03
C TRP A 137 -4.03 12.46 1.78
N ASN A 138 -3.35 13.44 1.20
CA ASN A 138 -2.51 13.23 0.02
C ASN A 138 -1.10 12.80 0.44
N TYR A 139 -0.63 11.68 -0.10
CA TYR A 139 0.68 11.11 0.17
C TYR A 139 1.42 10.76 -1.11
N LYS A 140 2.73 10.68 -1.04
CA LYS A 140 3.58 10.18 -2.12
C LYS A 140 4.62 9.23 -1.59
N LEU A 141 4.94 8.21 -2.40
CA LEU A 141 6.06 7.31 -2.21
C LEU A 141 7.22 7.85 -3.03
N VAL A 142 8.37 7.99 -2.40
CA VAL A 142 9.58 8.53 -3.02
C VAL A 142 10.72 7.56 -2.77
N ASP A 143 11.51 7.27 -3.80
CA ASP A 143 12.81 6.62 -3.64
C ASP A 143 13.74 7.56 -2.87
N GLU A 144 14.24 7.10 -1.72
CA GLU A 144 15.06 7.94 -0.83
C GLU A 144 16.41 8.32 -1.46
N HIS A 145 16.95 7.48 -2.35
CA HIS A 145 18.24 7.72 -2.99
C HIS A 145 18.12 8.64 -4.21
N THR A 146 17.13 8.41 -5.07
CA THR A 146 16.99 9.15 -6.34
C THR A 146 16.03 10.34 -6.26
N GLU A 147 15.30 10.47 -5.15
CA GLU A 147 14.19 11.42 -4.98
C GLU A 147 13.03 11.25 -5.99
N GLN A 148 13.03 10.17 -6.76
CA GLN A 148 11.99 9.89 -7.75
C GLN A 148 10.67 9.56 -7.05
N VAL A 149 9.57 10.17 -7.52
CA VAL A 149 8.22 9.81 -7.07
C VAL A 149 7.79 8.53 -7.77
N LEU A 150 7.48 7.50 -6.98
CA LEU A 150 7.10 6.18 -7.46
C LEU A 150 5.59 5.94 -7.40
N ALA A 151 4.92 6.56 -6.44
CA ALA A 151 3.47 6.45 -6.30
C ALA A 151 2.91 7.70 -5.62
N VAL A 152 1.63 7.98 -5.88
CA VAL A 152 0.89 9.06 -5.24
C VAL A 152 -0.46 8.50 -4.82
N PHE A 153 -0.88 8.84 -3.60
CA PHE A 153 -2.24 8.62 -3.13
C PHE A 153 -2.90 9.98 -2.96
N SER A 154 -4.06 10.14 -3.58
CA SER A 154 -4.88 11.35 -3.46
C SER A 154 -6.27 10.96 -3.00
N GLY A 155 -6.66 11.47 -1.83
CA GLY A 155 -8.03 11.36 -1.33
C GLY A 155 -8.83 12.57 -1.79
N LEU A 156 -10.01 12.35 -2.35
CA LEU A 156 -11.02 13.38 -2.56
C LEU A 156 -11.70 13.76 -1.23
#